data_AF-A0A9R0V4M0-F1
#
_entry.id   AF-A0A9R0V4M0-F1
#
_cell.length_a   1.000
_cell.length_b   1.000
_cell.length_c   1.000
_cell.angle_alpha   90.00
_cell.angle_beta   90.00
_cell.angle_gamma   90.00
#
_symmetry.space_group_name_H-M   'P 1'
#
loop_
_entity.id
_entity.type
_entity.pdbx_description
1 polymer ?
#
loop_
_entity_poly.entity_id
_entity_poly.type
_entity_poly.pdbx_seq_one_letter_code
_entity_poly.pdbx_strand_id
1 'polypeptide(L)'
;MRIRDPKTTALIFASGKMVCTGAKSEEHSKLAARKKLGFPATFKDFKIQNIVASCDVKFPIRLEGLAYSHGAFSSYEPELFPGLIYRMKQPKIVLLVFVSGKIVLTGAKVRDEIYAAFENIYPVLTEYRKSQQW
;
A
#
# COMPACT_ATOMS: atom_id res chain seq x y z
N MET A 1 7.91 -20.75 -1.13
CA MET A 1 7.83 -21.40 0.21
C MET A 1 6.87 -20.62 1.11
N ARG A 2 6.00 -21.29 1.87
CA ARG A 2 5.12 -20.64 2.88
C ARG A 2 5.63 -20.91 4.29
N ILE A 3 5.68 -19.87 5.11
CA ILE A 3 6.11 -19.92 6.51
C ILE A 3 4.86 -19.69 7.37
N ARG A 4 4.64 -20.54 8.38
CA ARG A 4 3.44 -20.47 9.23
C ARG A 4 3.49 -19.32 10.22
N ASP A 5 4.65 -19.09 10.83
CA ASP A 5 4.85 -18.07 11.85
C ASP A 5 6.18 -17.31 11.65
N PRO A 6 6.19 -15.99 11.40
CA PRO A 6 5.02 -15.20 11.05
C PRO A 6 4.47 -15.66 9.68
N LYS A 7 3.14 -15.60 9.52
CA LYS A 7 2.45 -16.05 8.30
C LYS A 7 2.93 -15.26 7.08
N THR A 8 3.82 -15.85 6.30
CA THR A 8 4.54 -15.17 5.21
C THR A 8 4.80 -16.12 4.04
N THR A 9 5.09 -15.55 2.87
CA THR A 9 5.51 -16.30 1.68
C THR A 9 6.87 -15.79 1.22
N ALA A 10 7.82 -16.71 1.10
CA ALA A 10 9.14 -16.46 0.55
C ALA A 10 9.24 -17.00 -0.88
N LEU A 11 9.65 -16.15 -1.82
CA LEU A 11 10.05 -16.48 -3.18
C LEU A 11 11.58 -16.52 -3.21
N ILE A 12 12.16 -17.66 -3.58
CA ILE A 12 13.60 -17.88 -3.55
C ILE A 12 14.04 -18.16 -4.98
N PHE A 13 15.07 -17.46 -5.43
CA PHE A 13 15.61 -17.57 -6.78
C PHE A 13 16.89 -18.39 -6.78
N ALA A 14 17.22 -19.01 -7.93
CA ALA A 14 18.46 -19.79 -8.09
C ALA A 14 19.73 -18.96 -7.81
N SER A 15 19.66 -17.63 -7.96
CA SER A 15 20.73 -16.69 -7.62
C SER A 15 20.97 -16.50 -6.12
N GLY A 16 20.18 -17.14 -5.25
CA GLY A 16 20.22 -16.94 -3.81
C GLY A 16 19.46 -15.70 -3.32
N LYS A 17 18.92 -14.87 -4.22
CA LYS A 17 18.01 -13.77 -3.84
C LYS A 17 16.71 -14.32 -3.29
N MET A 18 16.13 -13.61 -2.33
CA MET A 18 14.85 -13.97 -1.73
C MET A 18 13.95 -12.74 -1.59
N VAL A 19 12.67 -12.91 -1.89
CA VAL A 19 11.61 -11.92 -1.65
C VAL A 19 10.63 -12.50 -0.63
N CYS A 20 10.49 -11.85 0.52
CA CYS A 20 9.55 -12.24 1.56
C CYS A 20 8.36 -11.27 1.60
N THR A 21 7.14 -11.81 1.61
CA THR A 21 5.88 -11.03 1.54
C THR A 21 4.85 -11.54 2.55
N GLY A 22 3.88 -10.69 2.91
CA GLY A 22 2.75 -11.03 3.77
C GLY A 22 2.93 -10.72 5.27
N ALA A 23 4.11 -10.26 5.69
CA ALA A 23 4.32 -9.80 7.05
C ALA A 23 3.55 -8.50 7.32
N LYS A 24 3.04 -8.34 8.55
CA LYS A 24 2.30 -7.14 9.00
C LYS A 24 3.17 -6.12 9.74
N SER A 25 4.46 -6.41 9.93
CA SER A 25 5.45 -5.48 10.45
C SER A 25 6.81 -5.76 9.83
N GLU A 26 7.68 -4.75 9.87
CA GLU A 26 9.07 -4.77 9.42
C GLU A 26 9.86 -5.80 10.24
N GLU A 27 9.58 -5.88 11.54
CA GLU A 27 10.17 -6.86 12.46
C GLU A 27 9.79 -8.30 12.08
N HIS A 28 8.50 -8.57 11.86
CA HIS A 28 8.04 -9.88 11.40
C HIS A 28 8.59 -10.22 10.01
N SER A 29 8.72 -9.23 9.12
CA SER A 29 9.33 -9.42 7.81
C SER A 29 10.80 -9.86 7.94
N LYS A 30 11.56 -9.19 8.81
CA LYS A 30 12.96 -9.53 9.10
C LYS A 30 13.08 -10.90 9.76
N LEU A 31 12.19 -11.24 10.69
CA LEU A 31 12.17 -12.53 11.36
C LEU A 31 11.89 -13.68 10.37
N ALA A 32 10.86 -13.54 9.52
CA ALA A 32 10.57 -14.51 8.47
C ALA A 32 11.76 -14.69 7.51
N ALA A 33 12.36 -13.58 7.06
CA ALA A 33 13.47 -13.62 6.13
C ALA A 33 14.76 -14.22 6.73
N ARG A 34 14.91 -14.26 8.06
CA ARG A 34 16.04 -14.90 8.74
C ARG A 34 15.86 -16.40 8.98
N LYS A 35 14.66 -16.96 8.79
CA LYS A 35 14.45 -18.39 9.05
C LYS A 35 15.34 -19.24 8.14
N LYS A 36 16.13 -20.12 8.76
CA LYS A 36 17.02 -21.05 8.03
C LYS A 36 16.18 -22.02 7.22
N LEU A 37 16.58 -22.20 5.95
CA LEU A 37 15.84 -23.01 4.98
C LEU A 37 16.53 -24.35 4.66
N GLY A 38 17.49 -24.78 5.49
CA GLY A 38 18.21 -26.05 5.30
C GLY A 38 19.34 -26.02 4.27
N PHE A 39 19.74 -24.83 3.80
CA PHE A 39 20.88 -24.63 2.89
C PHE A 39 21.95 -23.76 3.55
N PRO A 40 23.24 -23.87 3.16
CA PRO A 40 24.31 -22.99 3.63
C PRO A 40 24.16 -21.59 3.02
N ALA A 41 23.19 -20.82 3.54
CA ALA A 41 22.88 -19.47 3.11
C ALA A 41 23.13 -18.47 4.23
N THR A 42 23.64 -17.30 3.88
CA THR A 42 23.90 -16.20 4.81
C THR A 42 22.86 -15.11 4.62
N PHE A 43 22.35 -14.57 5.73
CA PHE A 43 21.41 -13.45 5.69
C PHE A 43 22.17 -12.13 5.51
N LYS A 44 22.03 -11.50 4.34
CA LYS A 44 22.67 -10.23 3.98
C LYS A 44 21.68 -9.30 3.30
N ASP A 45 21.95 -8.00 3.35
CA ASP A 45 21.26 -6.94 2.59
C ASP A 45 19.72 -6.93 2.72
N PHE A 46 19.23 -7.21 3.93
CA PHE A 46 17.80 -7.09 4.21
C PHE A 46 17.33 -5.65 4.02
N LYS A 47 16.34 -5.48 3.14
CA LYS A 47 15.75 -4.19 2.83
C LYS A 47 14.25 -4.33 2.60
N ILE A 48 13.47 -3.45 3.21
CA ILE A 48 12.06 -3.30 2.91
C ILE A 48 11.93 -2.69 1.51
N GLN A 49 11.22 -3.39 0.62
CA GLN A 49 11.02 -2.95 -0.76
C GLN A 49 9.68 -2.24 -0.97
N ASN A 50 8.67 -2.64 -0.20
CA ASN A 50 7.33 -2.05 -0.27
C ASN A 50 6.59 -2.26 1.06
N ILE A 51 5.83 -1.27 1.48
CA ILE A 51 4.86 -1.30 2.56
C ILE A 51 3.49 -0.97 1.94
N VAL A 52 2.50 -1.80 2.26
CA VAL A 52 1.10 -1.58 1.87
C VAL A 52 0.29 -1.33 3.15
N ALA A 53 -0.49 -0.27 3.14
CA ALA A 53 -1.39 0.08 4.23
C ALA A 53 -2.81 0.26 3.68
N SER A 54 -3.80 0.06 4.56
CA SER A 54 -5.20 0.33 4.25
C SER A 54 -5.82 1.13 5.38
N CYS A 55 -6.61 2.13 5.04
CA CYS A 55 -7.37 2.93 6.00
C CYS A 55 -8.80 3.16 5.50
N ASP A 56 -9.64 3.73 6.35
CA ASP A 56 -11.06 3.94 6.09
C ASP A 56 -11.45 5.28 6.72
N VAL A 57 -11.79 6.28 5.88
CA VAL A 57 -12.18 7.62 6.35
C VAL A 57 -13.62 7.68 6.85
N LYS A 58 -14.38 6.58 6.76
CA LYS A 58 -15.75 6.46 7.30
C LYS A 58 -16.79 7.40 6.69
N PHE A 59 -16.53 7.92 5.50
CA PHE A 59 -17.53 8.64 4.71
C PHE A 59 -17.36 8.37 3.21
N PRO A 60 -18.45 8.37 2.43
CA PRO A 60 -18.38 8.17 1.00
C PRO A 60 -17.73 9.37 0.28
N ILE A 61 -17.02 9.09 -0.82
CA ILE A 61 -16.25 10.08 -1.58
C ILE A 61 -16.81 10.19 -3.01
N ARG A 62 -16.94 11.42 -3.52
CA ARG A 62 -17.31 11.73 -4.92
C ARG A 62 -16.07 11.65 -5.81
N LEU A 63 -15.78 10.46 -6.33
CA LEU A 63 -14.57 10.17 -7.11
C LEU A 63 -14.55 10.91 -8.46
N GLU A 64 -15.70 11.15 -9.08
CA GLU A 64 -15.81 11.86 -10.37
C GLU A 64 -15.26 13.28 -10.25
N GLY A 65 -15.66 13.99 -9.18
CA GLY A 65 -15.18 15.34 -8.89
C GLY A 65 -13.70 15.35 -8.55
N LEU A 66 -13.23 14.36 -7.78
CA LEU A 66 -11.81 14.24 -7.44
C LEU A 66 -10.96 13.98 -8.68
N ALA A 67 -11.40 13.07 -9.57
CA ALA A 67 -10.72 12.76 -10.83
C ALA A 67 -10.66 13.96 -11.76
N TYR A 68 -11.74 14.73 -11.85
CA TYR A 68 -11.78 15.95 -12.67
C TYR A 68 -10.78 17.01 -12.15
N SER A 69 -10.86 17.36 -10.87
CA SER A 69 -10.01 18.41 -10.29
C SER A 69 -8.53 18.00 -10.14
N HIS A 70 -8.26 16.72 -9.88
CA HIS A 70 -6.91 16.19 -9.70
C HIS A 70 -6.45 15.30 -10.87
N GLY A 71 -6.96 15.54 -12.08
CA GLY A 71 -6.71 14.68 -13.25
C GLY A 71 -5.23 14.48 -13.60
N ALA A 72 -4.37 15.45 -13.31
CA ALA A 72 -2.92 15.33 -13.50
C ALA A 72 -2.26 14.25 -12.61
N PHE A 73 -2.92 13.87 -11.52
CA PHE A 73 -2.44 12.88 -10.55
C PHE A 73 -3.37 11.67 -10.47
N SER A 74 -4.55 11.73 -11.08
CA SER A 74 -5.63 10.77 -10.86
C SER A 74 -6.00 10.04 -12.15
N SER A 75 -6.35 8.78 -12.03
CA SER A 75 -6.94 7.99 -13.11
C SER A 75 -8.15 7.25 -12.56
N TYR A 76 -9.31 7.47 -13.15
CA TYR A 76 -10.58 6.87 -12.72
C TYR A 76 -11.38 6.44 -13.93
N GLU A 77 -11.47 5.12 -14.12
CA GLU A 77 -12.17 4.44 -15.21
C GLU A 77 -13.02 3.33 -14.56
N PRO A 78 -14.21 3.64 -14.02
CA PRO A 78 -14.98 2.73 -13.16
C PRO A 78 -15.35 1.40 -13.85
N GLU A 79 -15.49 1.42 -15.18
CA GLU A 79 -15.73 0.23 -16.01
C GLU A 79 -14.53 -0.73 -16.03
N LEU A 80 -13.31 -0.22 -15.85
CA LEU A 80 -12.07 -1.01 -15.82
C LEU A 80 -11.63 -1.36 -14.39
N PHE A 81 -11.79 -0.42 -13.46
CA PHE A 81 -11.42 -0.59 -12.06
C PHE A 81 -12.27 0.30 -11.15
N PRO A 82 -12.90 -0.25 -10.08
CA PRO A 82 -13.88 0.47 -9.27
C PRO A 82 -13.28 1.55 -8.34
N GLY A 83 -11.96 1.71 -8.26
CA GLY A 83 -11.28 2.69 -7.42
C GLY A 83 -10.58 3.77 -8.25
N LEU A 84 -10.42 4.96 -7.69
CA LEU A 84 -9.58 6.01 -8.26
C LEU A 84 -8.11 5.74 -7.90
N ILE A 85 -7.23 5.76 -8.90
CA ILE A 85 -5.79 5.64 -8.72
C ILE A 85 -5.21 7.04 -8.59
N TYR A 86 -4.70 7.40 -7.42
CA TYR A 86 -4.06 8.69 -7.15
C TYR A 86 -2.54 8.51 -7.02
N ARG A 87 -1.76 9.23 -7.83
CA ARG A 87 -0.30 9.18 -7.87
C ARG A 87 0.27 10.41 -7.19
N MET A 88 0.54 10.30 -5.89
CA MET A 88 1.17 11.36 -5.11
C MET A 88 2.66 11.45 -5.46
N LYS A 89 3.15 12.67 -5.70
CA LYS A 89 4.57 12.91 -6.02
C LYS A 89 5.45 12.94 -4.76
N GLN A 90 4.95 13.50 -3.67
CA GLN A 90 5.70 13.67 -2.42
C GLN A 90 4.82 13.41 -1.18
N PRO A 91 5.08 12.34 -0.42
CA PRO A 91 5.97 11.22 -0.77
C PRO A 91 5.50 10.48 -2.04
N LYS A 92 6.41 9.78 -2.72
CA LYS A 92 6.10 9.06 -3.97
C LYS A 92 5.28 7.80 -3.66
N ILE A 93 3.96 7.94 -3.57
CA ILE A 93 3.01 6.91 -3.14
C ILE A 93 1.86 6.80 -4.12
N VAL A 94 1.35 5.59 -4.30
CA VAL A 94 0.11 5.34 -5.04
C VAL A 94 -0.99 5.04 -4.04
N LEU A 95 -2.11 5.74 -4.17
CA LEU A 95 -3.31 5.54 -3.39
C LEU A 95 -4.41 4.97 -4.28
N LEU A 96 -5.14 3.99 -3.79
CA LEU A 96 -6.38 3.48 -4.39
C LEU A 96 -7.53 3.95 -3.50
N VAL A 97 -8.32 4.90 -4.00
CA VAL A 97 -9.42 5.52 -3.26
C VAL A 97 -10.74 4.93 -3.75
N PHE A 98 -11.55 4.39 -2.84
CA PHE A 98 -12.84 3.79 -3.17
C PHE A 98 -13.99 4.71 -2.76
N VAL A 99 -15.12 4.64 -3.48
CA VAL A 99 -16.34 5.42 -3.18
C VAL A 99 -16.77 5.25 -1.73
N SER A 100 -16.54 4.09 -1.11
CA SER A 100 -16.90 3.80 0.27
C SER A 100 -16.09 4.56 1.33
N GLY A 101 -15.05 5.29 0.95
CA GLY A 101 -14.08 5.90 1.87
C GLY A 101 -12.94 4.96 2.31
N LYS A 102 -12.89 3.74 1.77
CA LYS A 102 -11.74 2.86 1.97
C LYS A 102 -10.59 3.30 1.06
N ILE A 103 -9.37 3.22 1.57
CA ILE A 103 -8.17 3.66 0.87
C ILE A 103 -7.08 2.60 1.05
N VAL A 104 -6.34 2.31 -0.01
CA VAL A 104 -5.12 1.50 0.03
C VAL A 104 -3.95 2.37 -0.39
N LEU A 105 -2.89 2.42 0.41
CA LEU A 105 -1.64 3.14 0.13
C LEU A 105 -0.54 2.11 -0.12
N THR A 106 0.21 2.26 -1.21
CA THR A 106 1.33 1.37 -1.57
C THR A 106 2.46 2.14 -2.22
N GLY A 107 3.67 1.58 -2.17
CA GLY A 107 4.89 2.14 -2.75
C GLY A 107 5.87 2.69 -1.72
N ALA A 108 5.48 2.71 -0.44
CA ALA A 108 6.33 3.21 0.64
C ALA A 108 7.45 2.23 0.96
N LYS A 109 8.62 2.75 1.34
CA LYS A 109 9.74 1.95 1.85
C LYS A 109 9.93 2.09 3.36
N VAL A 110 9.38 3.16 3.92
CA VAL A 110 9.34 3.43 5.35
C VAL A 110 7.92 3.78 5.77
N ARG A 111 7.56 3.44 7.01
CA ARG A 111 6.19 3.61 7.51
C ARG A 111 5.74 5.07 7.51
N ASP A 112 6.66 6.01 7.78
CA ASP A 112 6.34 7.43 7.86
C ASP A 112 5.86 8.02 6.53
N GLU A 113 6.28 7.45 5.39
CA GLU A 113 5.76 7.84 4.06
C GLU A 113 4.27 7.52 3.92
N ILE A 114 3.77 6.45 4.55
CA ILE A 114 2.34 6.11 4.55
C ILE A 114 1.56 7.15 5.36
N TYR A 115 2.06 7.51 6.54
CA TYR A 115 1.39 8.51 7.38
C TYR A 115 1.38 9.88 6.71
N ALA A 116 2.53 10.33 6.18
CA ALA A 116 2.61 11.58 5.45
C ALA A 116 1.70 11.60 4.20
N ALA A 117 1.62 10.50 3.46
CA ALA A 117 0.71 10.40 2.31
C ALA A 117 -0.75 10.48 2.73
N PHE A 118 -1.12 9.88 3.86
CA PHE A 118 -2.47 9.95 4.38
C PHE A 118 -2.83 11.36 4.87
N GLU A 119 -1.96 12.00 5.64
CA GLU A 119 -2.16 13.39 6.11
C GLU A 119 -2.28 14.37 4.94
N ASN A 120 -1.50 14.18 3.87
CA ASN A 120 -1.58 15.02 2.68
C ASN A 120 -2.89 14.86 1.90
N ILE A 121 -3.42 13.64 1.79
CA ILE A 121 -4.63 13.39 1.01
C ILE A 121 -5.91 13.65 1.80
N TYR A 122 -5.89 13.52 3.13
CA TYR A 122 -7.08 13.57 3.96
C TYR A 122 -7.92 14.86 3.82
N PRO A 123 -7.32 16.07 3.77
CA PRO A 123 -8.07 17.31 3.52
C PRO A 123 -8.76 17.31 2.16
N VAL A 124 -8.07 16.81 1.13
CA VAL A 124 -8.63 16.68 -0.22
C VAL A 124 -9.83 15.75 -0.19
N LEU A 125 -9.72 14.56 0.41
CA LEU A 125 -10.84 13.61 0.46
C LEU A 125 -12.05 14.18 1.20
N THR A 126 -11.81 14.99 2.24
CA THR A 126 -12.87 15.65 3.00
C THR A 126 -13.65 16.66 2.15
N GLU A 127 -12.99 17.38 1.25
CA GLU A 127 -13.64 18.30 0.30
C GLU A 127 -14.59 17.58 -0.68
N TYR A 128 -14.24 16.33 -1.05
CA TYR A 128 -15.06 15.49 -1.94
C TYR A 128 -15.98 14.54 -1.17
N ARG A 129 -16.23 14.76 0.13
CA ARG A 129 -17.19 13.97 0.89
C ARG A 129 -18.59 14.10 0.26
N LYS A 130 -19.23 12.96 -0.04
CA LYS A 130 -20.63 12.94 -0.46
C LYS A 130 -21.50 13.31 0.74
N SER A 131 -22.36 14.31 0.57
CA SER A 131 -23.49 14.54 1.47
C SER A 131 -24.31 13.25 1.51
N GLN A 132 -24.58 12.70 2.69
CA GLN A 132 -25.57 11.62 2.81
C GLN A 132 -26.93 12.22 2.42
N GLN A 133 -27.37 11.96 1.19
CA GLN A 133 -28.78 12.05 0.85
C GLN A 133 -29.46 10.87 1.54
N TRP A 134 -30.38 11.20 2.43
CA TRP A 134 -31.28 10.30 3.14
C TRP A 134 -32.43 9.89 2.22
#